data_AF-A0A5C8F0D9-F1
#
_entry.id   AF-A0A5C8F0D9-F1
#
_cell.length_a   1.000
_cell.length_b   1.000
_cell.length_c   1.000
_cell.angle_alpha   90.00
_cell.angle_beta   90.00
_cell.angle_gamma   90.00
#
_symmetry.space_group_name_H-M   'P 1'
#
loop_
_entity.id
_entity.type
_entity.pdbx_description
1 polymer ?
#
loop_
_entity_poly.entity_id
_entity_poly.type
_entity_poly.pdbx_seq_one_letter_code
_entity_poly.pdbx_strand_id
1 'polypeptide(L)'
;MQYIFIIAVIIAVTTVLFFITNNKIISYDKDWIKTIKKRVVNADKKYVFEDNGDILIDNKKKLTLIKAKNNKMAIYSNSDFINKFMLVFSAYTSVKVTFMEGYIIDNNKLYYTYAYKSSYYKKLNDWMNNNGVFESKEVWVANKKVNWKTFPSPRENDINWEKKVLIGDIVKI
;
A
#
# COMPACT_ATOMS: atom_id res chain seq x y z
N MET A 1 -15.81 20.11 49.62
CA MET A 1 -16.48 19.85 48.33
C MET A 1 -15.62 20.28 47.13
N GLN A 2 -15.13 21.52 47.08
CA GLN A 2 -14.39 22.04 45.91
C GLN A 2 -13.03 21.34 45.64
N TYR A 3 -12.25 21.03 46.68
CA TYR A 3 -10.95 20.36 46.54
C TYR A 3 -11.04 18.92 46.00
N ILE A 4 -12.10 18.19 46.36
CA ILE A 4 -12.35 16.82 45.88
C ILE A 4 -12.62 16.84 44.37
N PHE A 5 -13.36 17.84 43.89
CA PHE A 5 -13.64 18.02 42.47
C PHE A 5 -12.37 18.34 41.66
N ILE A 6 -11.50 19.21 42.20
CA ILE A 6 -10.22 19.55 41.57
C ILE A 6 -9.32 18.31 41.43
N ILE A 7 -9.21 17.49 42.49
CA ILE A 7 -8.42 16.26 42.47
C ILE A 7 -8.97 15.27 41.43
N ALA A 8 -10.29 15.09 41.35
CA ALA A 8 -10.92 14.21 40.38
C ALA A 8 -10.65 14.62 38.92
N VAL A 9 -10.69 15.93 38.64
CA VAL A 9 -10.39 16.47 37.30
C VAL A 9 -8.91 16.24 36.94
N ILE A 10 -7.98 16.43 37.87
CA ILE A 10 -6.55 16.18 37.62
C ILE A 10 -6.32 14.69 37.32
N ILE A 11 -6.96 13.78 38.05
CA ILE A 11 -6.86 12.33 37.80
C ILE A 11 -7.42 11.99 36.42
N ALA A 12 -8.57 12.57 36.03
CA ALA A 12 -9.16 12.33 34.71
C ALA A 12 -8.29 12.85 33.56
N VAL A 13 -7.74 14.06 33.70
CA VAL A 13 -6.84 14.65 32.69
C VAL A 13 -5.55 13.85 32.56
N THR A 14 -4.95 13.41 33.68
CA THR A 14 -3.72 12.62 33.66
C THR A 14 -3.93 11.21 33.09
N THR A 15 -5.07 10.57 33.35
CA THR A 15 -5.41 9.28 32.71
C THR A 15 -5.62 9.45 31.21
N VAL A 16 -6.37 10.46 30.77
CA VAL A 16 -6.55 10.73 29.33
C VAL A 16 -5.21 11.02 28.64
N LEU A 17 -4.36 11.86 29.24
CA LEU A 17 -3.02 12.14 28.72
C LEU A 17 -2.16 10.89 28.66
N PHE A 18 -2.21 10.03 29.68
CA PHE A 18 -1.50 8.75 29.72
C PHE A 18 -1.97 7.82 28.59
N PHE A 19 -3.27 7.72 28.32
CA PHE A 19 -3.79 6.91 27.20
C PHE A 19 -3.40 7.50 25.83
N ILE A 20 -3.39 8.82 25.67
CA ILE A 20 -2.96 9.47 24.42
C ILE A 20 -1.47 9.24 24.17
N THR A 21 -0.63 9.34 25.21
CA THR A 21 0.83 9.13 25.10
C THR A 21 1.22 7.66 25.00
N ASN A 22 0.48 6.75 25.63
CA ASN A 22 0.71 5.29 25.56
C ASN A 22 -0.10 4.57 24.47
N ASN A 23 -0.77 5.30 23.57
CA ASN A 23 -1.12 4.76 22.26
C ASN A 23 0.17 4.50 21.47
N LYS A 24 0.92 3.47 21.90
CA LYS A 24 1.97 2.86 21.11
C LYS A 24 1.33 2.53 19.78
N ILE A 25 1.82 3.17 18.72
CA ILE A 25 1.57 2.70 17.36
C ILE A 25 2.07 1.26 17.35
N ILE A 26 1.15 0.30 17.40
CA ILE A 26 1.49 -1.11 17.34
C ILE A 26 2.04 -1.33 15.93
N SER A 27 3.37 -1.33 15.79
CA SER A 27 4.03 -1.73 14.55
C SER A 27 3.99 -3.25 14.49
N TYR A 28 3.32 -3.78 13.47
CA TYR A 28 3.26 -5.20 13.17
C TYR A 28 4.44 -5.67 12.32
N ASP A 29 5.40 -4.78 12.00
CA ASP A 29 6.46 -5.05 11.04
C ASP A 29 7.34 -6.21 11.48
N LYS A 30 7.66 -6.26 12.78
CA LYS A 30 8.46 -7.36 13.35
C LYS A 30 7.76 -8.71 13.22
N ASP A 31 6.45 -8.76 13.46
CA ASP A 31 5.67 -10.01 13.37
C ASP A 31 5.50 -10.46 11.93
N TRP A 32 5.27 -9.51 11.03
CA TRP A 32 5.23 -9.76 9.59
C TRP A 32 6.58 -10.28 9.09
N ILE A 33 7.69 -9.57 9.35
CA ILE A 33 9.04 -9.96 8.96
C ILE A 33 9.38 -11.35 9.50
N LYS A 34 9.06 -11.63 10.78
CA LYS A 34 9.25 -12.96 11.37
C LYS A 34 8.47 -14.05 10.63
N THR A 35 7.29 -13.71 10.12
CA THR A 35 6.44 -14.62 9.34
C THR A 35 7.04 -14.90 7.96
N ILE A 36 7.66 -13.93 7.30
CA ILE A 36 8.12 -14.07 5.90
C ILE A 36 9.59 -14.38 5.72
N LYS A 37 10.45 -14.07 6.71
CA LYS A 37 11.89 -14.23 6.60
C LYS A 37 12.29 -15.66 6.21
N LYS A 38 13.31 -15.78 5.35
CA LYS A 38 13.84 -17.06 4.85
C LYS A 38 12.77 -17.92 4.17
N ARG A 39 11.83 -17.29 3.47
CA ARG A 39 10.83 -17.97 2.65
C ARG A 39 10.90 -17.50 1.22
N VAL A 40 10.37 -18.31 0.32
CA VAL A 40 10.19 -17.98 -1.09
C VAL A 40 8.81 -18.43 -1.57
N VAL A 41 8.35 -17.84 -2.66
CA VAL A 41 7.23 -18.35 -3.46
C VAL A 41 7.75 -18.59 -4.86
N ASN A 42 7.64 -19.83 -5.32
CA ASN A 42 7.96 -20.22 -6.69
C ASN A 42 6.65 -20.44 -7.44
N ALA A 43 6.22 -19.43 -8.20
CA ALA A 43 5.04 -19.48 -9.06
C ALA A 43 5.48 -19.11 -10.49
N ASP A 44 4.68 -18.32 -11.21
CA ASP A 44 5.05 -17.71 -12.50
C ASP A 44 6.36 -16.91 -12.41
N LYS A 45 6.63 -16.37 -11.22
CA LYS A 45 7.84 -15.63 -10.85
C LYS A 45 8.36 -16.14 -9.51
N LYS A 46 9.65 -15.92 -9.27
CA LYS A 46 10.29 -16.21 -8.00
C LYS A 46 10.22 -15.00 -7.08
N TYR A 47 9.53 -15.13 -5.95
CA TYR A 47 9.46 -14.11 -4.90
C TYR A 47 10.37 -14.53 -3.75
N VAL A 48 11.34 -13.69 -3.40
CA VAL A 48 12.27 -13.91 -2.30
C VAL A 48 12.03 -12.86 -1.23
N PHE A 49 11.76 -13.29 0.00
CA PHE A 49 11.59 -12.39 1.15
C PHE A 49 12.95 -12.11 1.80
N GLU A 50 13.39 -10.86 1.78
CA GLU A 50 14.63 -10.39 2.39
C GLU A 50 14.49 -10.27 3.92
N ASP A 51 15.62 -10.22 4.64
CA ASP A 51 15.62 -10.15 6.11
C ASP A 51 15.01 -8.86 6.67
N ASN A 52 15.01 -7.79 5.88
CA ASN A 52 14.36 -6.51 6.22
C ASN A 52 12.86 -6.49 5.87
N GLY A 53 12.33 -7.56 5.29
CA GLY A 53 10.93 -7.70 4.88
C GLY A 53 10.63 -7.31 3.44
N ASP A 54 11.60 -6.77 2.69
CA ASP A 54 11.44 -6.48 1.27
C ASP A 54 11.21 -7.75 0.45
N ILE A 55 10.60 -7.60 -0.73
CA ILE A 55 10.39 -8.73 -1.66
C ILE A 55 11.16 -8.48 -2.95
N LEU A 56 12.00 -9.43 -3.32
CA LEU A 56 12.68 -9.45 -4.60
C LEU A 56 11.96 -10.43 -5.54
N ILE A 57 11.51 -9.93 -6.68
CA ILE A 57 10.81 -10.69 -7.72
C ILE A 57 11.76 -10.90 -8.91
N ASP A 58 12.03 -12.17 -9.24
CA ASP A 58 12.94 -12.63 -10.30
C ASP A 58 14.33 -11.99 -10.28
N ASN A 59 14.81 -11.55 -9.10
CA ASN A 59 16.04 -10.76 -8.95
C ASN A 59 16.08 -9.46 -9.77
N LYS A 60 14.92 -8.95 -10.22
CA LYS A 60 14.81 -7.79 -11.12
C LYS A 60 13.98 -6.66 -10.53
N LYS A 61 12.89 -7.00 -9.84
CA LYS A 61 11.97 -6.02 -9.26
C LYS A 61 12.02 -6.12 -7.75
N LYS A 62 12.25 -5.00 -7.08
CA LYS A 62 12.22 -4.91 -5.61
C LYS A 62 10.93 -4.21 -5.16
N LEU A 63 10.26 -4.82 -4.20
CA LEU A 63 9.15 -4.24 -3.47
C LEU A 63 9.64 -3.87 -2.07
N THR A 64 9.49 -2.60 -1.70
CA THR A 64 9.94 -2.12 -0.39
C THR A 64 8.80 -2.22 0.61
N LEU A 65 9.03 -2.88 1.75
CA LEU A 65 8.05 -2.93 2.83
C LEU A 65 7.82 -1.52 3.38
N ILE A 66 6.56 -1.08 3.37
CA ILE A 66 6.16 0.22 3.91
C ILE A 66 5.70 0.05 5.35
N LYS A 67 4.72 -0.84 5.57
CA LYS A 67 4.26 -1.23 6.90
C LYS A 67 3.43 -2.50 6.86
N ALA A 68 3.41 -3.21 7.97
CA ALA A 68 2.46 -4.28 8.23
C ALA A 68 1.16 -3.73 8.82
N LYS A 69 0.03 -4.21 8.30
CA LYS A 69 -1.30 -3.97 8.87
C LYS A 69 -1.59 -4.92 10.02
N ASN A 70 -1.07 -6.13 9.94
CA ASN A 70 -1.07 -7.16 10.98
C ASN A 70 -0.05 -8.26 10.60
N ASN A 71 0.00 -9.35 11.37
CA ASN A 71 0.90 -10.48 11.12
C ASN A 71 0.62 -11.28 9.83
N LYS A 72 -0.47 -10.98 9.11
CA LYS A 72 -0.88 -11.64 7.87
C LYS A 72 -1.00 -10.69 6.68
N MET A 73 -0.85 -9.38 6.87
CA MET A 73 -1.10 -8.39 5.83
C MET A 73 -0.06 -7.28 5.91
N ALA A 74 0.57 -6.98 4.78
CA ALA A 74 1.52 -5.89 4.69
C ALA A 74 1.37 -5.10 3.40
N ILE A 75 1.86 -3.88 3.46
CA ILE A 75 1.83 -2.91 2.38
C ILE A 75 3.25 -2.74 1.87
N TYR A 76 3.39 -2.88 0.57
CA TYR A 76 4.62 -2.72 -0.14
C TYR A 76 4.52 -1.55 -1.11
N SER A 77 5.64 -0.91 -1.38
CA SER A 77 5.74 0.06 -2.45
C SER A 77 6.53 -0.49 -3.63
N ASN A 78 6.14 -0.05 -4.81
CA ASN A 78 6.79 -0.36 -6.07
C ASN A 78 6.81 0.90 -6.95
N SER A 79 7.97 1.25 -7.48
CA SER A 79 8.08 2.32 -8.47
C SER A 79 8.15 1.73 -9.87
N ASP A 80 7.13 1.99 -10.68
CA ASP A 80 7.05 1.50 -12.06
C ASP A 80 6.52 2.59 -13.00
N PHE A 81 6.59 2.32 -14.30
CA PHE A 81 6.08 3.24 -15.32
C PHE A 81 4.55 3.26 -15.34
N ILE A 82 3.99 4.46 -15.45
CA ILE A 82 2.54 4.69 -15.40
C ILE A 82 1.81 3.98 -16.54
N ASN A 83 2.45 3.77 -17.69
CA ASN A 83 1.88 3.07 -18.83
C ASN A 83 1.53 1.59 -18.55
N LYS A 84 2.15 0.98 -17.53
CA LYS A 84 1.83 -0.38 -17.08
C LYS A 84 0.64 -0.43 -16.14
N PHE A 85 0.23 0.72 -15.61
CA PHE A 85 -0.85 0.80 -14.62
C PHE A 85 -2.23 0.74 -15.27
N MET A 86 -2.44 1.54 -16.33
CA MET A 86 -3.70 1.56 -17.09
C MET A 86 -3.42 1.91 -18.55
N LEU A 87 -4.19 1.32 -19.47
CA LEU A 87 -4.02 1.51 -20.92
C LEU A 87 -4.08 2.99 -21.36
N VAL A 88 -4.90 3.81 -20.67
CA VAL A 88 -4.97 5.27 -20.88
C VAL A 88 -3.60 5.95 -20.79
N PHE A 89 -2.67 5.37 -20.03
CA PHE A 89 -1.33 5.91 -19.85
C PHE A 89 -0.29 5.37 -20.83
N SER A 90 -0.72 4.59 -21.85
CA SER A 90 0.17 3.97 -22.83
C SER A 90 1.11 4.96 -23.55
N ALA A 91 0.66 6.20 -23.78
CA ALA A 91 1.44 7.27 -24.40
C ALA A 91 2.52 7.90 -23.47
N TYR A 92 2.51 7.58 -22.16
CA TYR A 92 3.38 8.18 -21.14
C TYR A 92 4.39 7.17 -20.60
N THR A 93 5.18 6.57 -21.49
CA THR A 93 6.10 5.45 -21.18
C THR A 93 7.25 5.80 -20.24
N SER A 94 7.62 7.08 -20.12
CA SER A 94 8.78 7.55 -19.34
C SER A 94 8.44 8.02 -17.93
N VAL A 95 7.16 8.12 -17.56
CA VAL A 95 6.73 8.64 -16.27
C VAL A 95 6.71 7.51 -15.25
N LYS A 96 7.60 7.60 -14.25
CA LYS A 96 7.61 6.69 -13.10
C LYS A 96 6.73 7.23 -11.98
N VAL A 97 5.94 6.36 -11.38
CA VAL A 97 5.15 6.66 -10.18
C VAL A 97 5.31 5.52 -9.17
N THR A 98 5.10 5.84 -7.90
CA THR A 98 5.14 4.85 -6.83
C THR A 98 3.73 4.37 -6.54
N PHE A 99 3.54 3.06 -6.64
CA PHE A 99 2.32 2.36 -6.31
C PHE A 99 2.43 1.69 -4.94
N MET A 100 1.31 1.63 -4.24
CA MET A 100 1.17 0.84 -3.01
C MET A 100 0.43 -0.45 -3.34
N GLU A 101 0.99 -1.58 -2.93
CA GLU A 101 0.46 -2.92 -3.20
C GLU A 101 0.27 -3.66 -1.87
N GLY A 102 -0.86 -4.35 -1.71
CA GLY A 102 -1.14 -5.17 -0.53
C GLY A 102 -0.73 -6.62 -0.75
N TYR A 103 -0.03 -7.20 0.23
CA TYR A 103 0.32 -8.62 0.26
C TYR A 103 -0.30 -9.28 1.48
N ILE A 104 -0.80 -10.51 1.30
CA ILE A 104 -1.54 -11.25 2.32
C ILE A 104 -1.00 -12.66 2.42
N ILE A 105 -0.84 -13.15 3.65
CA ILE A 105 -0.49 -14.54 3.95
C ILE A 105 -1.68 -15.21 4.60
N ASP A 106 -2.11 -16.31 3.99
CA ASP A 106 -3.19 -17.14 4.51
C ASP A 106 -2.92 -18.60 4.18
N ASN A 107 -2.94 -19.47 5.19
CA ASN A 107 -2.65 -20.92 5.05
C ASN A 107 -1.38 -21.23 4.22
N ASN A 108 -0.25 -20.59 4.56
CA ASN A 108 1.03 -20.68 3.83
C ASN A 108 0.95 -20.31 2.34
N LYS A 109 -0.07 -19.57 1.91
CA LYS A 109 -0.18 -19.04 0.56
C LYS A 109 0.02 -17.53 0.57
N LEU A 110 0.69 -17.02 -0.46
CA LEU A 110 0.86 -15.60 -0.70
C LEU A 110 -0.21 -15.11 -1.68
N TYR A 111 -0.86 -14.01 -1.34
CA TYR A 111 -1.81 -13.33 -2.22
C TYR A 111 -1.37 -11.88 -2.43
N TYR A 112 -1.68 -11.31 -3.59
CA TYR A 112 -1.55 -9.87 -3.84
C TYR A 112 -2.92 -9.24 -4.08
N THR A 113 -3.09 -7.98 -3.68
CA THR A 113 -4.27 -7.18 -3.98
C THR A 113 -4.16 -6.57 -5.38
N TYR A 114 -5.07 -6.92 -6.29
CA TYR A 114 -4.97 -6.51 -7.69
C TYR A 114 -5.77 -5.23 -8.03
N ALA A 115 -6.50 -4.68 -7.07
CA ALA A 115 -7.32 -3.50 -7.27
C ALA A 115 -7.27 -2.55 -6.07
N TYR A 116 -7.59 -1.29 -6.34
CA TYR A 116 -7.82 -0.28 -5.31
C TYR A 116 -9.31 -0.15 -4.98
N LYS A 117 -9.63 0.63 -3.94
CA LYS A 117 -11.01 0.97 -3.60
C LYS A 117 -11.60 1.91 -4.64
N SER A 118 -12.92 1.87 -4.80
CA SER A 118 -13.66 2.78 -5.69
C SER A 118 -13.37 4.26 -5.43
N SER A 119 -13.16 4.63 -4.15
CA SER A 119 -12.79 6.00 -3.75
C SER A 119 -11.46 6.47 -4.33
N TYR A 120 -10.50 5.57 -4.57
CA TYR A 120 -9.24 5.91 -5.25
C TYR A 120 -9.48 6.19 -6.73
N TYR A 121 -10.23 5.30 -7.42
CA TYR A 121 -10.53 5.47 -8.84
C TYR A 121 -11.31 6.75 -9.11
N LYS A 122 -12.17 7.19 -8.17
CA LYS A 122 -12.83 8.51 -8.26
C LYS A 122 -11.79 9.65 -8.26
N LYS A 123 -10.85 9.68 -7.30
CA LYS A 123 -9.79 10.69 -7.23
C LYS A 123 -8.92 10.69 -8.50
N LEU A 124 -8.58 9.50 -9.00
CA LEU A 124 -7.81 9.34 -10.23
C LEU A 124 -8.57 9.91 -11.44
N ASN A 125 -9.86 9.60 -11.57
CA ASN A 125 -10.71 10.12 -12.61
C ASN A 125 -10.82 11.65 -12.58
N ASP A 126 -11.03 12.22 -11.39
CA ASP A 126 -11.10 13.67 -11.21
C ASP A 126 -9.76 14.33 -11.61
N TRP A 127 -8.62 13.75 -11.23
CA TRP A 127 -7.31 14.23 -11.64
C TRP A 127 -7.10 14.15 -13.16
N MET A 128 -7.47 13.04 -13.79
CA MET A 128 -7.35 12.85 -15.24
C MET A 128 -8.18 13.87 -16.01
N ASN A 129 -9.42 14.14 -15.57
CA ASN A 129 -10.27 15.19 -16.15
C ASN A 129 -9.63 16.58 -16.03
N ASN A 130 -9.13 16.92 -14.83
CA ASN A 130 -8.50 18.23 -14.59
C ASN A 130 -7.19 18.43 -15.34
N ASN A 131 -6.50 17.35 -15.73
CA ASN A 131 -5.25 17.42 -16.48
C ASN A 131 -5.44 17.22 -18.00
N GLY A 132 -6.69 17.07 -18.46
CA GLY A 132 -6.98 16.83 -19.88
C GLY A 132 -6.33 15.55 -20.38
N VAL A 133 -6.26 14.51 -19.54
CA VAL A 133 -5.85 13.16 -19.97
C VAL A 133 -6.92 12.55 -20.88
N PHE A 134 -8.17 13.01 -20.74
CA PHE A 134 -9.29 12.71 -21.63
C PHE A 134 -9.64 13.92 -22.51
N GLU A 135 -10.04 13.68 -23.76
CA GLU A 135 -10.73 14.68 -24.59
C GLU A 135 -12.26 14.44 -24.56
N SER A 136 -12.72 13.18 -24.53
CA SER A 136 -14.11 12.78 -24.27
C SER A 136 -14.19 11.33 -23.72
N LYS A 137 -15.38 10.80 -23.39
CA LYS A 137 -15.58 9.39 -22.98
C LYS A 137 -15.04 8.37 -24.00
N GLU A 138 -14.88 8.79 -25.26
CA GLU A 138 -14.55 7.94 -26.40
C GLU A 138 -13.24 8.33 -27.09
N VAL A 139 -12.71 9.53 -26.81
CA VAL A 139 -11.50 10.07 -27.47
C VAL A 139 -10.39 10.33 -26.46
N TRP A 140 -9.30 9.56 -26.65
CA TRP A 140 -8.09 9.58 -25.85
C TRP A 140 -7.04 10.45 -26.55
N VAL A 141 -6.74 11.64 -26.01
CA VAL A 141 -5.62 12.44 -26.51
C VAL A 141 -4.62 12.66 -25.40
N ALA A 142 -3.39 12.21 -25.65
CA ALA A 142 -2.28 12.44 -24.76
C ALA A 142 -1.97 13.95 -24.69
N ASN A 143 -2.41 14.61 -23.62
CA ASN A 143 -1.98 15.96 -23.32
C ASN A 143 -0.51 15.94 -22.86
N LYS A 144 0.37 16.61 -23.62
CA LYS A 144 1.80 16.71 -23.29
C LYS A 144 2.09 17.64 -22.10
N LYS A 145 1.10 18.41 -21.64
CA LYS A 145 1.21 19.37 -20.52
C LYS A 145 0.65 18.85 -19.19
N VAL A 146 0.41 17.55 -19.06
CA VAL A 146 -0.08 16.93 -17.81
C VAL A 146 0.86 17.25 -16.64
N ASN A 147 0.29 17.72 -15.53
CA ASN A 147 1.05 17.99 -14.32
C ASN A 147 1.20 16.72 -13.49
N TRP A 148 2.19 15.90 -13.82
CA TRP A 148 2.47 14.64 -13.13
C TRP A 148 2.80 14.79 -11.64
N LYS A 149 3.19 15.98 -11.17
CA LYS A 149 3.45 16.22 -9.74
C LYS A 149 2.19 16.10 -8.88
N THR A 150 1.01 16.27 -9.48
CA THR A 150 -0.27 16.14 -8.77
C THR A 150 -0.92 14.76 -8.95
N PHE A 151 -0.23 13.82 -9.62
CA PHE A 151 -0.76 12.47 -9.85
C PHE A 151 -1.14 11.82 -8.50
N PRO A 152 -2.39 11.35 -8.35
CA PRO A 152 -2.85 10.72 -7.13
C PRO A 152 -2.27 9.30 -7.06
N SER A 153 -1.02 9.19 -6.63
CA SER A 153 -0.41 7.89 -6.34
C SER A 153 -1.23 7.17 -5.26
N PRO A 154 -1.58 5.87 -5.46
CA PRO A 154 -2.36 5.13 -4.48
C PRO A 154 -1.66 5.12 -3.13
N ARG A 155 -2.43 5.32 -2.06
CA ARG A 155 -1.94 5.25 -0.69
C ARG A 155 -2.39 3.96 -0.02
N GLU A 156 -1.83 3.70 1.15
CA GLU A 156 -2.15 2.54 2.00
C GLU A 156 -3.66 2.32 2.20
N ASN A 157 -4.41 3.41 2.41
CA ASN A 157 -5.85 3.36 2.66
C ASN A 157 -6.67 3.08 1.39
N ASP A 158 -6.07 3.21 0.21
CA ASP A 158 -6.69 2.97 -1.09
C ASP A 158 -6.64 1.48 -1.47
N ILE A 159 -5.84 0.65 -0.81
CA ILE A 159 -5.74 -0.80 -1.06
C ILE A 159 -7.08 -1.50 -0.80
N ASN A 160 -7.53 -2.31 -1.76
CA ASN A 160 -8.70 -3.16 -1.59
C ASN A 160 -8.29 -4.58 -1.18
N TRP A 161 -8.31 -4.83 0.13
CA TRP A 161 -7.92 -6.12 0.74
C TRP A 161 -8.83 -7.30 0.36
N GLU A 162 -10.04 -7.04 -0.14
CA GLU A 162 -10.98 -8.08 -0.58
C GLU A 162 -10.67 -8.57 -2.00
N LYS A 163 -10.11 -7.70 -2.84
CA LYS A 163 -9.75 -8.01 -4.23
C LYS A 163 -8.33 -8.55 -4.28
N LYS A 164 -8.19 -9.81 -3.91
CA LYS A 164 -6.92 -10.54 -3.87
C LYS A 164 -6.87 -11.69 -4.88
N VAL A 165 -5.68 -12.04 -5.31
CA VAL A 165 -5.42 -13.22 -6.14
C VAL A 165 -4.22 -13.97 -5.59
N LEU A 166 -4.26 -15.30 -5.70
CA LEU A 166 -3.20 -16.20 -5.25
C LEU A 166 -1.97 -16.00 -6.14
N ILE A 167 -0.80 -15.82 -5.51
CA ILE A 167 0.50 -15.91 -6.18
C ILE A 167 0.96 -17.37 -6.15
N GLY A 168 1.00 -17.99 -4.97
CA GLY A 168 1.46 -19.36 -4.82
C GLY A 168 1.75 -19.74 -3.38
N ASP A 169 2.32 -20.93 -3.20
CA ASP A 169 2.67 -21.47 -1.89
C ASP A 169 4.00 -20.91 -1.39
N ILE A 170 4.02 -20.58 -0.10
CA ILE A 170 5.20 -20.09 0.62
C ILE A 170 5.96 -21.28 1.16
N VAL A 171 7.19 -21.45 0.70
CA VAL A 171 8.11 -22.51 1.14
C VAL A 171 9.30 -21.91 1.87
N LYS A 172 9.88 -22.68 2.79
CA LYS A 172 11.13 -22.29 3.46
C LYS A 172 12.31 -22.49 2.50
N ILE A 173 13.31 -21.60 2.61
CA ILE A 173 14.64 -21.78 2.01
C ILE A 173 15.44 -22.74 2.88
#